data_AF-A0A293M852-F1
#
_entry.id   AF-A0A293M852-F1
#
_cell.length_a   1.000
_cell.length_b   1.000
_cell.length_c   1.000
_cell.angle_alpha   90.00
_cell.angle_beta   90.00
_cell.angle_gamma   90.00
#
_symmetry.space_group_name_H-M   'P 1'
#
loop_
_entity.id
_entity.type
_entity.pdbx_description
1 polymer ?
#
loop_
_entity_poly.entity_id
_entity_poly.type
_entity_poly.pdbx_seq_one_letter_code
_entity_poly.pdbx_strand_id
1 'polypeptide(L)'
;MRETDVLQRQHRSNRLPPLPPYKFREMLPMKLKDKVSGKGGKQHEVACMPEMMSLFTCLAEKNYESLNCGKETAAFQKCYDAHRAKRAEYRATGSLGILVPGMKQSQMTSQQANTLLKMYPVTKIMKKIKY
;
A
#
# COMPACT_ATOMS: atom_id res chain seq x y z
N MET A 1 3.12 -12.81 -30.53
CA MET A 1 3.11 -13.87 -29.48
C MET A 1 1.80 -13.79 -28.73
N ARG A 2 1.10 -14.91 -28.50
CA ARG A 2 -0.12 -14.91 -27.68
C ARG A 2 0.30 -14.77 -26.22
N GLU A 3 -0.43 -13.99 -25.42
CA GLU A 3 -0.09 -13.69 -24.01
C GLU A 3 0.04 -14.97 -23.15
N THR A 4 -0.57 -16.08 -23.57
CA THR A 4 -0.47 -17.42 -22.96
C THR A 4 0.87 -18.14 -23.19
N ASP A 5 1.63 -17.78 -24.23
CA ASP A 5 2.88 -18.47 -24.60
C ASP A 5 4.01 -18.21 -23.59
N VAL A 6 3.93 -17.16 -22.78
CA VAL A 6 4.92 -16.86 -21.73
C VAL A 6 4.81 -17.86 -20.57
N LEU A 7 3.60 -18.32 -20.27
CA LEU A 7 3.34 -19.35 -19.26
C LEU A 7 3.51 -20.77 -19.81
N GLN A 8 3.36 -20.93 -21.13
CA GLN A 8 3.57 -22.19 -21.84
C GLN A 8 4.94 -22.28 -22.51
N ARG A 9 5.87 -21.36 -22.18
CA ARG A 9 7.13 -21.17 -22.91
C ARG A 9 7.86 -22.49 -23.02
N GLN A 10 7.86 -23.04 -24.23
CA GLN A 10 8.36 -24.37 -24.54
C GLN A 10 9.81 -24.50 -24.06
N HIS A 11 10.07 -25.59 -23.34
CA HIS A 11 11.36 -25.95 -22.79
C HIS A 11 12.47 -25.87 -23.86
N ARG A 12 13.41 -24.94 -23.71
CA ARG A 12 14.75 -25.07 -24.33
C ARG A 12 15.76 -25.75 -23.41
N SER A 13 15.34 -26.21 -22.23
CA SER A 13 16.24 -26.76 -21.21
C SER A 13 15.60 -27.90 -20.42
N ASN A 14 16.34 -28.99 -20.26
CA ASN A 14 15.98 -30.20 -19.51
C ASN A 14 16.02 -30.02 -17.97
N ARG A 15 16.31 -28.81 -17.47
CA ARG A 15 16.42 -28.51 -16.02
C ARG A 15 15.13 -28.01 -15.38
N LEU A 16 14.06 -27.86 -16.14
CA LEU A 16 12.76 -27.40 -15.64
C LEU A 16 11.84 -28.60 -15.38
N PRO A 17 10.99 -28.55 -14.34
CA PRO A 17 10.03 -29.61 -14.05
C PRO A 17 9.08 -29.83 -15.25
N PRO A 18 8.66 -31.08 -15.51
CA PRO A 18 7.75 -31.39 -16.60
C PRO A 18 6.44 -30.64 -16.42
N LEU A 19 5.94 -30.04 -17.51
CA LEU A 19 4.66 -29.32 -17.51
C LEU A 19 3.54 -30.26 -17.05
N PRO A 20 2.61 -29.78 -16.18
CA PRO A 20 1.43 -30.55 -15.86
C PRO A 20 0.59 -30.82 -17.13
N PRO A 21 -0.18 -31.91 -17.17
CA PRO A 21 -0.94 -32.32 -18.36
C PRO A 21 -2.06 -31.34 -18.73
N TYR A 22 -2.33 -30.33 -17.91
CA TYR A 22 -3.38 -29.33 -18.13
C TYR A 22 -2.82 -28.00 -18.65
N LYS A 23 -3.50 -27.44 -19.64
CA LYS A 23 -3.23 -26.10 -20.14
C LYS A 23 -3.79 -25.07 -19.17
N PHE A 24 -3.04 -23.99 -18.93
CA PHE A 24 -3.54 -22.82 -18.20
C PHE A 24 -4.81 -22.29 -18.86
N ARG A 25 -5.88 -22.11 -18.08
CA ARG A 25 -7.13 -21.46 -18.50
C ARG A 25 -7.20 -20.09 -17.82
N GLU A 26 -7.21 -19.04 -18.62
CA GLU A 26 -7.37 -17.67 -18.13
C GLU A 26 -8.80 -17.43 -17.63
N MET A 27 -8.97 -17.26 -16.31
CA MET A 27 -10.25 -16.81 -15.73
C MET A 27 -10.50 -15.31 -15.96
N LEU A 28 -9.41 -14.54 -16.05
CA LEU A 28 -9.40 -13.12 -16.36
C LEU A 28 -8.34 -12.90 -17.44
N PRO A 29 -8.58 -12.01 -18.41
CA PRO A 29 -7.61 -11.75 -19.46
C PRO A 29 -6.33 -11.22 -18.85
N MET A 30 -5.18 -11.75 -19.28
CA MET A 30 -3.85 -11.31 -18.84
C MET A 30 -3.45 -9.96 -19.46
N LYS A 31 -4.25 -8.93 -19.19
CA LYS A 31 -4.08 -7.57 -19.71
C LYS A 31 -4.09 -6.59 -18.57
N LEU A 32 -3.12 -5.67 -18.60
CA LEU A 32 -3.09 -4.55 -17.67
C LEU A 32 -4.32 -3.66 -17.91
N LYS A 33 -4.92 -3.21 -16.81
CA LYS A 33 -6.05 -2.28 -16.82
C LYS A 33 -5.54 -0.86 -16.61
N ASP A 34 -6.31 0.13 -17.06
CA ASP A 34 -6.04 1.55 -16.82
C ASP A 34 -6.46 2.01 -15.42
N LYS A 35 -6.78 1.08 -14.52
CA LYS A 35 -7.13 1.37 -13.12
C LYS A 35 -6.61 0.30 -12.17
N VAL A 36 -6.21 0.74 -10.99
CA VAL A 36 -5.89 -0.09 -9.84
C VAL A 36 -7.06 -0.11 -8.85
N SER A 37 -7.28 -1.27 -8.24
CA SER A 37 -8.29 -1.42 -7.19
C SER A 37 -7.76 -0.86 -5.87
N GLY A 38 -8.53 -0.01 -5.20
CA GLY A 38 -8.18 0.57 -3.91
C GLY A 38 -8.44 -0.36 -2.73
N LYS A 39 -8.16 -1.66 -2.86
CA LYS A 39 -8.45 -2.62 -1.79
C LYS A 39 -7.45 -2.44 -0.63
N GLY A 40 -7.87 -1.70 0.38
CA GLY A 40 -7.44 -1.87 1.76
C GLY A 40 -5.96 -1.64 2.06
N GLY A 41 -5.42 -0.48 1.69
CA GLY A 41 -4.19 0.03 2.33
C GLY A 41 -4.50 0.49 3.76
N LYS A 42 -4.91 -0.42 4.65
CA LYS A 42 -4.96 -0.11 6.09
C LYS A 42 -3.51 0.02 6.52
N GLN A 43 -3.07 1.24 6.81
CA GLN A 43 -1.79 1.46 7.47
C GLN A 43 -1.90 0.80 8.84
N HIS A 44 -1.28 -0.38 8.98
CA HIS A 44 -1.24 -1.18 10.21
C HIS A 44 -0.21 -0.63 11.22
N GLU A 45 0.20 0.61 11.03
CA GLU A 45 1.15 1.27 11.92
C GLU A 45 0.50 1.47 13.29
N VAL A 46 1.08 0.81 14.30
CA VAL A 46 0.74 1.03 15.70
C VAL A 46 1.38 2.35 16.10
N ALA A 47 0.56 3.38 16.29
CA ALA A 47 1.03 4.71 16.63
C ALA A 47 1.38 4.83 18.12
N CYS A 48 2.45 5.57 18.42
CA CYS A 48 2.80 6.01 19.78
C CYS A 48 3.09 4.88 20.78
N MET A 49 3.61 3.74 20.31
CA MET A 49 3.98 2.62 21.20
C MET A 49 4.99 3.03 22.28
N PRO A 50 6.10 3.72 21.97
CA PRO A 50 7.10 4.10 22.98
C PRO A 50 6.51 4.92 24.13
N GLU A 51 5.70 5.91 23.80
CA GLU A 51 5.06 6.84 24.74
C GLU A 51 3.95 6.15 25.54
N MET A 52 3.28 5.17 24.93
CA MET A 52 2.29 4.37 25.64
C MET A 52 2.96 3.42 26.65
N MET A 53 4.13 2.85 26.31
CA MET A 53 4.90 2.05 27.26
C MET A 53 5.40 2.89 28.44
N SER A 54 5.93 4.09 28.19
CA SER A 54 6.43 4.97 29.27
C SER A 54 5.32 5.45 30.21
N LEU A 55 4.12 5.70 29.66
CA LEU A 55 2.94 5.99 30.47
C LEU A 55 2.57 4.80 31.37
N PHE A 56 2.59 3.58 30.83
CA PHE A 56 2.25 2.38 31.60
C PHE A 56 3.27 2.06 32.69
N THR A 57 4.56 2.29 32.46
CA THR A 57 5.57 2.13 33.52
C THR A 57 5.34 3.12 34.66
N CYS A 58 5.03 4.39 34.36
CA CYS A 58 4.73 5.38 35.38
C CYS A 58 3.46 5.02 36.19
N LEU A 59 2.40 4.60 35.50
CA LEU A 59 1.16 4.20 36.16
C LEU A 59 1.36 2.97 37.06
N ALA A 60 2.15 1.99 36.64
CA ALA A 60 2.46 0.81 37.44
C ALA A 60 3.22 1.16 38.73
N GLU A 61 4.15 2.11 38.69
CA GLU A 61 4.91 2.56 39.87
C GLU A 61 4.08 3.41 40.85
N LYS A 62 3.01 4.03 40.37
CA LYS A 62 2.21 5.02 41.13
C LYS A 62 0.77 4.58 41.37
N ASN A 63 0.51 3.27 41.41
CA ASN A 63 -0.82 2.68 41.65
C ASN A 63 -1.92 3.24 40.73
N TYR A 64 -1.57 3.57 39.49
CA TYR A 64 -2.47 4.10 38.46
C TYR A 64 -3.07 5.49 38.77
N GLU A 65 -2.46 6.26 39.67
CA GLU A 65 -2.86 7.65 39.89
C GLU A 65 -2.40 8.55 38.73
N SER A 66 -3.35 8.97 37.90
CA SER A 66 -3.11 9.78 36.70
C SER A 66 -2.45 11.13 36.97
N LEU A 67 -2.66 11.70 38.17
CA LEU A 67 -2.12 13.00 38.58
C LEU A 67 -0.59 12.98 38.71
N ASN A 68 0.00 11.82 39.02
CA ASN A 68 1.44 11.68 39.24
C ASN A 68 2.23 11.47 37.94
N CYS A 69 1.55 11.13 36.83
CA CYS A 69 2.17 10.80 35.54
C CYS A 69 1.98 11.89 34.47
N GLY A 70 1.73 13.15 34.86
CA GLY A 70 1.39 14.24 33.93
C GLY A 70 2.37 14.45 32.77
N LYS A 71 3.67 14.19 32.97
CA LYS A 71 4.69 14.30 31.91
C LYS A 71 4.51 13.25 30.81
N GLU A 72 4.34 11.99 31.20
CA GLU A 72 4.15 10.88 30.26
C GLU A 72 2.79 10.99 29.56
N THR A 73 1.75 11.41 30.28
CA THR A 73 0.42 11.64 29.70
C THR A 73 0.45 12.73 28.63
N ALA A 74 1.16 13.83 28.90
CA ALA A 74 1.31 14.92 27.93
C ALA A 74 2.13 14.50 26.70
N ALA A 75 3.17 13.67 26.88
CA ALA A 75 3.95 13.13 25.77
C ALA A 75 3.12 12.21 24.87
N PHE A 76 2.34 11.30 25.47
CA PHE A 76 1.43 10.41 24.73
C PHE A 76 0.36 11.19 23.96
N GLN A 77 -0.28 12.17 24.59
CA GLN A 77 -1.29 13.02 23.94
C GLN A 77 -0.72 13.76 22.73
N LYS A 78 0.47 14.37 22.87
CA LYS A 78 1.14 15.04 21.75
C LYS A 78 1.41 14.11 20.58
N CYS A 79 1.90 12.89 20.83
CA CYS A 79 2.11 11.89 19.78
C CYS A 79 0.78 11.50 19.11
N TYR A 80 -0.26 11.27 19.91
CA TYR A 80 -1.57 10.86 19.40
C TYR A 80 -2.20 11.93 18.50
N ASP A 81 -2.14 13.20 18.91
CA ASP A 81 -2.68 14.32 18.13
C ASP A 81 -1.91 14.51 16.81
N ALA A 82 -0.58 14.41 16.84
CA ALA A 82 0.24 14.47 15.64
C ALA A 82 -0.10 13.32 14.66
N HIS A 83 -0.27 12.10 15.17
CA HIS A 83 -0.68 10.97 14.35
C HIS A 83 -2.09 11.14 13.79
N ARG A 84 -3.03 11.69 14.57
CA ARG A 84 -4.40 11.98 14.12
C ARG A 84 -4.39 13.03 12.99
N ALA A 85 -3.61 14.10 13.13
CA ALA A 85 -3.44 15.13 12.11
C ALA A 85 -2.87 14.53 10.81
N LYS A 86 -1.77 13.77 10.90
CA LYS A 86 -1.16 13.08 9.74
C LYS A 86 -2.14 12.12 9.05
N ARG A 87 -2.97 11.40 9.80
CA ARG A 87 -4.02 10.54 9.22
C ARG A 87 -5.12 11.33 8.52
N ALA A 88 -5.50 12.48 9.06
CA ALA A 88 -6.48 13.37 8.42
C ALA A 88 -5.91 13.92 7.10
N GLU A 89 -4.67 14.39 7.11
CA GLU A 89 -3.96 14.85 5.91
C GLU A 89 -3.84 13.74 4.85
N TYR A 90 -3.45 12.54 5.25
CA TYR A 90 -3.37 11.38 4.35
C TYR A 90 -4.74 11.05 3.71
N ARG A 91 -5.83 11.16 4.48
CA ARG A 91 -7.18 10.94 3.95
C ARG A 91 -7.60 12.04 2.98
N ALA A 92 -7.31 13.30 3.30
CA ALA A 92 -7.65 14.45 2.47
C ALA A 92 -6.85 14.45 1.15
N THR A 93 -5.53 14.26 1.24
CA THR A 93 -4.67 14.16 0.05
C THR A 93 -4.98 12.91 -0.78
N GLY A 94 -5.22 11.79 -0.10
CA GLY A 94 -5.57 10.52 -0.70
C GLY A 94 -6.91 10.54 -1.42
N SER A 95 -7.92 11.25 -0.90
CA SER A 95 -9.25 11.36 -1.52
C SER A 95 -9.30 12.29 -2.72
N LEU A 96 -8.42 13.30 -2.74
CA LEU A 96 -8.38 14.28 -3.82
C LEU A 96 -7.58 13.79 -5.04
N GLY A 97 -6.78 12.72 -4.89
CA GLY A 97 -5.99 12.16 -5.99
C GLY A 97 -4.91 13.12 -6.52
N ILE A 98 -4.53 14.13 -5.73
CA ILE A 98 -3.56 15.17 -6.09
C ILE A 98 -2.18 14.53 -6.25
N LEU A 99 -1.53 14.80 -7.38
CA LEU A 99 -0.21 14.30 -7.70
C LEU A 99 0.84 15.26 -7.16
N VAL A 100 1.66 14.78 -6.22
CA VAL A 100 2.82 15.54 -5.72
C VAL A 100 4.06 15.06 -6.48
N PRO A 101 4.80 15.96 -7.14
CA PRO A 101 6.04 15.61 -7.83
C PRO A 101 7.07 14.96 -6.89
N GLY A 102 7.79 13.95 -7.38
CA GLY A 102 8.87 13.29 -6.63
C GLY A 102 8.44 12.20 -5.64
N MET A 103 7.14 11.93 -5.50
CA MET A 103 6.67 10.79 -4.70
C MET A 103 7.05 9.45 -5.33
N LYS A 104 7.52 8.51 -4.50
CA LYS A 104 7.75 7.12 -4.92
C LYS A 104 6.42 6.41 -5.11
N GLN A 105 6.38 5.44 -6.02
CA GLN A 105 5.18 4.64 -6.31
C GLN A 105 4.62 3.92 -5.07
N SER A 106 5.48 3.53 -4.13
CA SER A 106 5.09 2.87 -2.87
C SER A 106 4.35 3.77 -1.87
N GLN A 107 4.51 5.09 -2.00
CA GLN A 107 3.89 6.08 -1.11
C GLN A 107 2.57 6.62 -1.66
N MET A 108 2.23 6.24 -2.89
CA MET A 108 1.13 6.81 -3.64
C MET A 108 -0.18 6.08 -3.34
N THR A 109 -1.27 6.82 -3.17
CA THR A 109 -2.59 6.22 -2.95
C THR A 109 -3.13 5.62 -4.25
N SER A 110 -4.04 4.66 -4.14
CA SER A 110 -4.71 4.07 -5.31
C SER A 110 -5.45 5.11 -6.16
N GLN A 111 -5.94 6.19 -5.54
CA GLN A 111 -6.63 7.27 -6.25
C GLN A 111 -5.65 8.12 -7.04
N GLN A 112 -4.51 8.48 -6.44
CA GLN A 112 -3.40 9.14 -7.14
C GLN A 112 -2.85 8.27 -8.27
N ALA A 113 -2.76 6.94 -8.08
CA ALA A 113 -2.39 6.02 -9.16
C ALA A 113 -3.41 6.03 -10.30
N ASN A 114 -4.69 6.05 -9.97
CA ASN A 114 -5.74 6.14 -10.96
C ASN A 114 -5.79 7.49 -11.68
N THR A 115 -5.41 8.60 -11.06
CA THR A 115 -5.31 9.90 -11.77
C THR A 115 -4.17 9.88 -12.78
N LEU A 116 -3.00 9.31 -12.44
CA LEU A 116 -1.90 9.09 -13.38
C LEU A 116 -2.27 8.15 -14.53
N LEU A 117 -2.88 7.01 -14.23
CA LEU A 117 -3.27 6.02 -15.24
C LEU A 117 -4.39 6.54 -16.17
N LYS A 118 -5.20 7.51 -15.74
CA LYS A 118 -6.14 8.21 -16.62
C LYS A 118 -5.43 9.10 -17.63
N MET A 119 -4.38 9.81 -17.21
CA MET A 119 -3.59 10.67 -18.11
C MET A 119 -2.78 9.83 -19.11
N TYR A 120 -2.20 8.73 -18.64
CA TYR A 120 -1.37 7.83 -19.42
C TYR A 120 -1.94 6.39 -19.41
N PRO A 121 -2.98 6.12 -20.21
CA PRO A 121 -3.63 4.82 -20.23
C PRO A 121 -2.69 3.75 -20.80
N VAL A 122 -2.44 2.71 -19.99
CA VAL A 122 -1.58 1.57 -20.31
C VAL A 122 -2.11 0.81 -21.52
N THR A 123 -3.43 0.72 -21.68
CA THR A 123 -4.03 0.06 -22.85
C THR A 123 -3.63 0.74 -24.17
N LYS A 124 -3.47 2.07 -24.20
CA LYS A 124 -3.00 2.79 -25.39
C LYS A 124 -1.51 2.57 -25.63
N ILE A 125 -0.71 2.56 -24.57
CA ILE A 125 0.74 2.33 -24.65
C ILE A 125 1.03 0.91 -25.15
N MET A 126 0.38 -0.10 -24.58
CA MET A 126 0.58 -1.50 -24.98
C MET A 126 0.11 -1.79 -26.41
N LYS A 127 -0.94 -1.10 -26.90
CA LYS A 127 -1.36 -1.17 -28.30
C LYS A 127 -0.28 -0.66 -29.26
N LYS A 128 0.48 0.38 -28.86
CA LYS A 128 1.62 0.90 -29.64
C LYS A 128 2.87 0.01 -29.59
N ILE A 129 2.95 -0.94 -28.66
CA ILE A 129 4.10 -1.86 -28.55
C ILE A 129 3.84 -3.17 -29.30
N LYS A 130 2.56 -3.49 -29.59
CA LYS A 130 2.18 -4.57 -30.51
C LYS A 130 2.46 -4.14 -31.97
N TYR A 131 3.73 -4.02 -32.31
CA TYR A 131 4.24 -4.13 -33.68
C TYR A 131 5.04 -5.43 -33.77
#